data_AF-A0A4P1QPX4-F1
#
_entry.id   AF-A0A4P1QPX4-F1
#
_cell.length_a   1.000
_cell.length_b   1.000
_cell.length_c   1.000
_cell.angle_alpha   90.00
_cell.angle_beta   90.00
_cell.angle_gamma   90.00
#
_symmetry.space_group_name_H-M   'P 1'
#
loop_
_entity.id
_entity.type
_entity.pdbx_description
1 polymer ?
#
loop_
_entity_poly.entity_id
_entity_poly.type
_entity_poly.pdbx_seq_one_letter_code
_entity_poly.pdbx_strand_id
1 'polypeptide(L)'
;MRIKIKMDHMDGEFNNFIMVWTIAASTMCYCHTIGKFIPQGKTRILAVFPAILILLLLPLRLTSVHLGGPTSFILGWLSTFKLLLFALGKGPLSSKPPLSLSYFIFVSLLPIKLFQQHQPSPSNTQNNRDSQGISLKPNRVREKADECNLTHIPREDVSRNTQNSQITKNGHKSSPVNYSFAIIVIVLTLLIPIYAKNEILHPKFKLFLYSLHMYIGLEFILASISLLVRKLLGIKLEPQFNKPYLCTSLQDFWGKRWNLMVNQILHPTIYEPVVNVSTRVIGRKWAPLPAIISTFAVSGLMHELVFYYVKREKRTFEAWEPSWDSMCFFLLHGVCLAIEVSVKKVLKGKWKLPRLVSWPLTVVFVIYTALLLFLPALVRSHVFEKEIKELNAIVEFGMDLYGNYFLKK
;
A
#
# COMPACT_ATOMS: atom_id res chain seq x y z
N MET A 1 10.38 31.62 -27.70
CA MET A 1 10.97 30.37 -28.24
C MET A 1 11.22 29.31 -27.15
N ARG A 2 11.90 29.63 -26.05
CA ARG A 2 12.21 28.67 -24.96
C ARG A 2 10.97 28.10 -24.23
N ILE A 3 9.93 28.91 -23.98
CA ILE A 3 8.67 28.46 -23.36
C ILE A 3 7.91 27.51 -24.30
N LYS A 4 7.79 27.86 -25.58
CA LYS A 4 7.10 27.05 -26.60
C LYS A 4 7.68 25.62 -26.71
N ILE A 5 9.01 25.49 -26.71
CA ILE A 5 9.69 24.18 -26.75
C ILE A 5 9.40 23.34 -25.49
N LYS A 6 9.38 23.96 -24.29
CA LYS A 6 9.01 23.24 -23.05
C LYS A 6 7.56 22.77 -23.10
N MET A 7 6.67 23.58 -23.67
CA MET A 7 5.24 23.30 -23.78
C MET A 7 4.96 22.17 -24.77
N ASP A 8 5.57 22.21 -25.96
CA ASP A 8 5.48 21.14 -26.94
C ASP A 8 5.96 19.79 -26.37
N HIS A 9 7.00 19.83 -25.52
CA HIS A 9 7.47 18.64 -24.79
C HIS A 9 6.44 18.14 -23.77
N MET A 10 5.83 19.03 -22.97
CA MET A 10 4.81 18.67 -21.98
C MET A 10 3.53 18.14 -22.65
N ASP A 11 3.10 18.73 -23.75
CA ASP A 11 1.95 18.27 -24.53
C ASP A 11 2.22 16.86 -25.11
N GLY A 12 3.43 16.64 -25.62
CA GLY A 12 3.88 15.32 -26.04
C GLY A 12 3.88 14.27 -24.92
N GLU A 13 4.31 14.65 -23.71
CA GLU A 13 4.24 13.77 -22.53
C GLU A 13 2.79 13.47 -22.12
N PHE A 14 1.88 14.44 -22.16
CA PHE A 14 0.47 14.24 -21.84
C PHE A 14 -0.21 13.30 -22.84
N ASN A 15 0.09 13.44 -24.13
CA ASN A 15 -0.39 12.52 -25.16
C ASN A 15 0.13 11.09 -24.94
N ASN A 16 1.42 10.93 -24.59
CA ASN A 16 1.98 9.63 -24.23
C ASN A 16 1.31 9.08 -22.96
N PHE A 17 0.99 9.90 -21.98
CA PHE A 17 0.28 9.49 -20.77
C PHE A 17 -1.10 8.94 -21.10
N ILE A 18 -1.91 9.65 -21.90
CA ILE A 18 -3.21 9.15 -22.36
C ILE A 18 -3.04 7.81 -23.07
N MET A 19 -2.13 7.73 -24.04
CA MET A 19 -1.85 6.50 -24.78
C MET A 19 -1.48 5.33 -23.84
N VAL A 20 -0.60 5.56 -22.87
CA VAL A 20 -0.17 4.55 -21.90
C VAL A 20 -1.35 4.00 -21.11
N TRP A 21 -2.19 4.87 -20.57
CA TRP A 21 -3.33 4.45 -19.76
C TRP A 21 -4.45 3.82 -20.58
N THR A 22 -4.64 4.25 -21.84
CA THR A 22 -5.54 3.59 -22.78
C THR A 22 -5.07 2.17 -23.10
N ILE A 23 -3.78 1.97 -23.41
CA ILE A 23 -3.23 0.63 -23.67
C ILE A 23 -3.33 -0.23 -22.41
N ALA A 24 -3.05 0.32 -21.22
CA ALA A 24 -3.20 -0.39 -19.96
C ALA A 24 -4.65 -0.85 -19.72
N ALA A 25 -5.65 0.01 -19.98
CA ALA A 25 -7.06 -0.33 -19.87
C ALA A 25 -7.46 -1.43 -20.86
N SER A 26 -7.06 -1.33 -22.14
CA SER A 26 -7.31 -2.38 -23.13
C SER A 26 -6.63 -3.71 -22.75
N THR A 27 -5.43 -3.65 -22.17
CA THR A 27 -4.72 -4.83 -21.66
C THR A 27 -5.49 -5.50 -20.51
N MET A 28 -6.17 -4.72 -19.66
CA MET A 28 -7.03 -5.27 -18.61
C MET A 28 -8.32 -5.89 -19.16
N CYS A 29 -8.89 -5.34 -20.24
CA CYS A 29 -10.01 -5.97 -20.96
C CYS A 29 -9.63 -7.35 -21.50
N TYR A 30 -8.43 -7.45 -22.08
CA TYR A 30 -7.86 -8.74 -22.52
C TYR A 30 -7.73 -9.71 -21.33
N CYS A 31 -7.14 -9.30 -20.22
CA CYS A 31 -6.95 -10.15 -19.05
C CYS A 31 -8.28 -10.60 -18.41
N HIS A 32 -9.30 -9.73 -18.38
CA HIS A 32 -10.64 -10.07 -17.91
C HIS A 32 -11.27 -11.19 -18.76
N THR A 33 -11.12 -11.07 -20.07
CA THR A 33 -11.58 -12.06 -21.06
C THR A 33 -10.88 -13.39 -20.86
N ILE A 34 -9.54 -13.38 -20.74
CA ILE A 34 -8.74 -14.58 -20.41
C ILE A 34 -9.23 -15.27 -19.13
N GLY A 35 -9.58 -14.51 -18.08
CA GLY A 35 -10.08 -15.08 -16.84
C GLY A 35 -11.41 -15.83 -16.96
N LYS A 36 -12.24 -15.49 -17.94
CA LYS A 36 -13.51 -16.17 -18.23
C LYS A 36 -13.30 -17.49 -18.96
N PHE A 37 -12.31 -17.56 -19.86
CA PHE A 37 -12.10 -18.71 -20.74
C PHE A 37 -11.04 -19.69 -20.23
N ILE A 38 -10.00 -19.19 -19.56
CA ILE A 38 -8.87 -20.01 -19.11
C ILE A 38 -8.94 -20.14 -17.59
N PRO A 39 -8.99 -21.35 -17.00
CA PRO A 39 -9.04 -21.54 -15.55
C PRO A 39 -7.75 -21.10 -14.85
N GLN A 40 -7.82 -20.83 -13.54
CA GLN A 40 -6.68 -20.36 -12.74
C GLN A 40 -5.57 -21.41 -12.68
N GLY A 41 -4.31 -20.97 -12.69
CA GLY A 41 -3.13 -21.84 -12.65
C GLY A 41 -2.10 -21.48 -13.72
N LYS A 42 -1.23 -22.44 -14.05
CA LYS A 42 -0.06 -22.22 -14.92
C LYS A 42 -0.45 -21.76 -16.33
N THR A 43 -1.51 -22.31 -16.91
CA THR A 43 -1.98 -21.93 -18.26
C THR A 43 -2.44 -20.48 -18.32
N ARG A 44 -3.14 -20.00 -17.27
CA ARG A 44 -3.54 -18.58 -17.17
C ARG A 44 -2.35 -17.67 -16.97
N ILE A 45 -1.32 -18.09 -16.23
CA ILE A 45 -0.06 -17.34 -16.11
C ILE A 45 0.55 -17.13 -17.49
N LEU A 46 0.66 -18.19 -18.29
CA LEU A 46 1.23 -18.11 -19.63
C LEU A 46 0.41 -17.17 -20.54
N ALA A 47 -0.92 -17.24 -20.47
CA ALA A 47 -1.80 -16.37 -21.24
C ALA A 47 -1.75 -14.89 -20.80
N VAL A 48 -1.55 -14.61 -19.51
CA VAL A 48 -1.46 -13.24 -18.98
C VAL A 48 -0.02 -12.68 -19.08
N PHE A 49 0.98 -13.51 -19.32
CA PHE A 49 2.38 -13.10 -19.39
C PHE A 49 2.65 -11.97 -20.42
N PRO A 50 2.11 -12.01 -21.66
CA PRO A 50 2.25 -10.89 -22.60
C PRO A 50 1.69 -9.57 -22.05
N ALA A 51 0.58 -9.62 -21.32
CA ALA A 51 -0.01 -8.45 -20.68
C ALA A 51 0.89 -7.88 -19.58
N ILE A 52 1.54 -8.74 -18.78
CA ILE A 52 2.52 -8.32 -17.77
C ILE A 52 3.70 -7.60 -18.43
N LEU A 53 4.23 -8.15 -19.54
CA LEU A 53 5.32 -7.51 -20.29
C LEU A 53 4.92 -6.14 -20.83
N ILE A 54 3.72 -6.02 -21.42
CA ILE A 54 3.20 -4.73 -21.89
C ILE A 54 3.15 -3.71 -20.75
N LEU A 55 2.60 -4.08 -19.59
CA LEU A 55 2.50 -3.17 -18.44
C LEU A 55 3.86 -2.76 -17.87
N LEU A 56 4.88 -3.62 -17.94
CA LEU A 56 6.26 -3.28 -17.59
C LEU A 56 6.87 -2.30 -18.60
N LEU A 57 6.59 -2.45 -19.89
CA LEU A 57 7.18 -1.59 -20.92
C LEU A 57 6.49 -0.23 -21.04
N LEU A 58 5.21 -0.12 -20.70
CA LEU A 58 4.42 1.10 -20.86
C LEU A 58 5.01 2.34 -20.14
N PRO A 59 5.45 2.27 -18.88
CA PRO A 59 6.11 3.39 -18.20
C PRO A 59 7.33 3.94 -18.93
N LEU A 60 8.00 3.15 -19.78
CA LEU A 60 9.15 3.63 -20.57
C LEU A 60 8.80 4.73 -21.56
N ARG A 61 7.51 4.94 -21.85
CA ARG A 61 7.02 6.01 -22.73
C ARG A 61 6.95 7.37 -22.04
N LEU A 62 7.10 7.42 -20.72
CA LEU A 62 7.04 8.63 -19.92
C LEU A 62 8.43 8.97 -19.39
N THR A 63 8.74 10.26 -19.37
CA THR A 63 9.99 10.83 -18.85
C THR A 63 9.74 11.83 -17.72
N SER A 64 8.50 12.34 -17.61
CA SER A 64 8.09 13.18 -16.48
C SER A 64 8.11 12.42 -15.15
N VAL A 65 8.58 13.07 -14.09
CA VAL A 65 8.56 12.53 -12.72
C VAL A 65 7.13 12.44 -12.21
N HIS A 66 6.32 13.49 -12.37
CA HIS A 66 4.97 13.55 -11.83
C HIS A 66 3.98 12.61 -12.54
N LEU A 67 4.18 12.35 -13.84
CA LEU A 67 3.35 11.41 -14.61
C LEU A 67 3.97 10.00 -14.62
N GLY A 68 5.26 9.89 -14.91
CA GLY A 68 5.98 8.63 -15.05
C GLY A 68 6.21 7.92 -13.72
N GLY A 69 6.52 8.63 -12.64
CA GLY A 69 6.73 8.05 -11.30
C GLY A 69 5.50 7.28 -10.81
N PRO A 70 4.33 7.91 -10.66
CA PRO A 70 3.10 7.22 -10.28
C PRO A 70 2.67 6.13 -11.26
N THR A 71 2.80 6.37 -12.57
CA THR A 71 2.47 5.38 -13.61
C THR A 71 3.35 4.14 -13.50
N SER A 72 4.64 4.31 -13.24
CA SER A 72 5.58 3.20 -13.07
C SER A 72 5.31 2.37 -11.83
N PHE A 73 4.98 3.03 -10.70
CA PHE A 73 4.59 2.35 -9.47
C PHE A 73 3.28 1.58 -9.67
N ILE A 74 2.29 2.18 -10.32
CA ILE A 74 0.99 1.55 -10.50
C ILE A 74 1.05 0.42 -11.54
N LEU A 75 1.49 0.69 -12.76
CA LEU A 75 1.49 -0.29 -13.85
C LEU A 75 2.61 -1.31 -13.68
N GLY A 76 3.84 -0.83 -13.49
CA GLY A 76 5.03 -1.68 -13.42
C GLY A 76 5.04 -2.58 -12.19
N TRP A 77 4.45 -2.15 -11.08
CA TRP A 77 4.42 -2.92 -9.83
C TRP A 77 3.04 -3.39 -9.41
N LEU A 78 2.10 -2.49 -9.10
CA LEU A 78 0.84 -2.92 -8.49
C LEU A 78 0.01 -3.79 -9.46
N SER A 79 -0.16 -3.34 -10.69
CA SER A 79 -0.98 -4.01 -11.71
C SER A 79 -0.38 -5.35 -12.14
N THR A 80 0.94 -5.42 -12.37
CA THR A 80 1.63 -6.66 -12.76
C THR A 80 1.51 -7.73 -11.68
N PHE A 81 1.71 -7.39 -10.41
CA PHE A 81 1.57 -8.36 -9.32
C PHE A 81 0.09 -8.74 -9.07
N LYS A 82 -0.86 -7.80 -9.20
CA LYS A 82 -2.30 -8.13 -9.15
C LYS A 82 -2.69 -9.11 -10.26
N LEU A 83 -2.16 -8.95 -11.46
CA LEU A 83 -2.36 -9.89 -12.57
C LEU A 83 -1.72 -11.26 -12.31
N LEU A 84 -0.53 -11.30 -11.71
CA LEU A 84 0.10 -12.55 -11.31
C LEU A 84 -0.75 -13.31 -10.28
N LEU A 85 -1.25 -12.59 -9.27
CA LEU A 85 -2.18 -13.16 -8.29
C LEU A 85 -3.48 -13.63 -8.94
N PHE A 86 -4.05 -12.84 -9.85
CA PHE A 86 -5.23 -13.20 -10.62
C PHE A 86 -5.05 -14.48 -11.44
N ALA A 87 -3.88 -14.63 -12.05
CA ALA A 87 -3.52 -15.82 -12.80
C ALA A 87 -3.51 -17.08 -11.91
N LEU A 88 -3.09 -16.91 -10.65
CA LEU A 88 -3.07 -17.93 -9.61
C LEU A 88 -4.41 -18.09 -8.86
N GLY A 89 -5.45 -17.32 -9.19
CA GLY A 89 -6.74 -17.39 -8.51
C GLY A 89 -6.74 -16.75 -7.12
N LYS A 90 -5.82 -15.82 -6.86
CA LYS A 90 -5.64 -15.10 -5.59
C LYS A 90 -5.81 -13.59 -5.77
N GLY A 91 -5.87 -12.89 -4.64
CA GLY A 91 -5.82 -11.44 -4.61
C GLY A 91 -7.14 -10.76 -5.03
N PRO A 92 -7.13 -9.42 -5.13
CA PRO A 92 -8.36 -8.64 -5.24
C PRO A 92 -9.10 -8.79 -6.57
N LEU A 93 -8.46 -9.35 -7.59
CA LEU A 93 -9.04 -9.59 -8.91
C LEU A 93 -9.73 -10.96 -9.04
N SER A 94 -9.47 -11.88 -8.11
CA SER A 94 -10.07 -13.22 -8.10
C SER A 94 -11.21 -13.29 -7.07
N SER A 95 -12.33 -12.64 -7.37
CA SER A 95 -13.54 -12.66 -6.54
C SER A 95 -14.52 -13.75 -6.97
N LYS A 96 -15.39 -14.17 -6.05
CA LYS A 96 -16.58 -14.99 -6.32
C LYS A 96 -17.82 -14.24 -5.82
N PRO A 97 -18.77 -13.84 -6.68
CA PRO A 97 -18.76 -13.97 -8.15
C PRO A 97 -17.66 -13.11 -8.83
N PRO A 98 -17.31 -13.39 -10.11
CA PRO A 98 -16.32 -12.61 -10.86
C PRO A 98 -16.68 -11.13 -10.95
N LEU A 99 -15.68 -10.25 -10.89
CA LEU A 99 -15.87 -8.80 -11.04
C LEU A 99 -16.43 -8.47 -12.44
N SER A 100 -17.29 -7.46 -12.52
CA SER A 100 -17.64 -6.86 -13.81
C SER A 100 -16.42 -6.18 -14.44
N LEU A 101 -16.46 -5.95 -15.76
CA LEU A 101 -15.32 -5.41 -16.50
C LEU A 101 -14.81 -4.09 -15.91
N SER A 102 -15.70 -3.14 -15.63
CA SER A 102 -15.32 -1.84 -15.08
C SER A 102 -14.62 -1.96 -13.73
N TYR A 103 -15.18 -2.76 -12.81
CA TYR A 103 -14.55 -3.00 -11.51
C TYR A 103 -13.20 -3.70 -11.65
N PHE A 104 -13.07 -4.66 -12.58
CA PHE A 104 -11.80 -5.32 -12.85
C PHE A 104 -10.73 -4.32 -13.30
N ILE A 105 -11.07 -3.41 -14.23
CA ILE A 105 -10.15 -2.36 -14.72
C ILE A 105 -9.74 -1.43 -13.58
N PHE A 106 -10.69 -0.92 -12.79
CA PHE A 106 -10.35 0.00 -11.70
C PHE A 106 -9.51 -0.67 -10.60
N VAL A 107 -9.87 -1.88 -10.17
CA VAL A 107 -9.13 -2.59 -9.12
C VAL A 107 -7.74 -3.00 -9.58
N SER A 108 -7.56 -3.34 -10.87
CA SER A 108 -6.25 -3.71 -11.42
C SER A 108 -5.34 -2.50 -11.63
N LEU A 109 -5.87 -1.39 -12.14
CA LEU A 109 -5.10 -0.20 -12.53
C LEU A 109 -5.01 0.88 -11.47
N LEU A 110 -5.69 0.78 -10.33
CA LEU A 110 -5.63 1.82 -9.31
C LEU A 110 -5.23 1.23 -7.95
N PRO A 111 -4.61 2.02 -7.05
CA PRO A 111 -4.24 1.62 -5.70
C PRO A 111 -5.46 1.55 -4.77
N ILE A 112 -6.45 0.74 -5.15
CA ILE A 112 -7.74 0.56 -4.49
C ILE A 112 -7.74 -0.73 -3.69
N LYS A 113 -8.28 -0.65 -2.47
CA LYS A 113 -8.74 -1.82 -1.73
C LYS A 113 -10.26 -1.88 -1.78
N LEU A 114 -10.81 -2.99 -2.26
CA LEU A 114 -12.23 -3.28 -2.06
C LEU A 114 -12.43 -3.75 -0.62
N PHE A 115 -13.41 -3.19 0.09
CA PHE A 115 -13.89 -3.83 1.31
C PHE A 115 -14.54 -5.15 0.94
N GLN A 116 -13.80 -6.24 1.12
CA GLN A 116 -14.40 -7.56 1.06
C GLN A 116 -15.12 -7.76 2.39
N GLN A 117 -16.45 -7.75 2.34
CA GLN A 117 -17.30 -8.16 3.47
C GLN A 117 -16.80 -9.54 3.89
N HIS A 118 -16.23 -9.65 5.10
CA HIS A 118 -15.80 -10.94 5.65
C HIS A 118 -16.98 -11.91 5.61
N GLN A 119 -16.87 -12.99 4.84
CA GLN A 119 -17.68 -14.16 5.13
C GLN A 119 -17.18 -14.73 6.47
N PRO A 120 -18.06 -14.99 7.45
CA PRO A 120 -17.66 -15.71 8.65
C PRO A 120 -17.14 -17.09 8.24
N SER A 121 -15.96 -17.45 8.75
CA SER A 121 -15.45 -18.83 8.59
C SER A 121 -16.47 -19.81 9.13
N PRO A 122 -16.68 -20.98 8.48
CA PRO A 122 -17.46 -22.05 9.10
C PRO A 122 -16.70 -22.50 10.35
N SER A 123 -17.25 -22.21 11.51
CA SER A 123 -16.80 -22.80 12.76
C SER A 123 -16.92 -24.31 12.64
N ASN A 124 -15.81 -25.00 12.88
CA ASN A 124 -15.76 -26.44 13.09
C ASN A 124 -16.72 -26.81 14.23
N THR A 125 -17.93 -27.27 13.91
CA THR A 125 -18.73 -28.04 14.85
C THR A 125 -18.41 -29.50 14.60
N GLN A 126 -17.41 -29.97 15.34
CA GLN A 126 -17.04 -31.37 15.37
C GLN A 126 -18.08 -32.10 16.23
N ASN A 127 -18.72 -33.07 15.59
CA ASN A 127 -19.46 -34.22 16.11
C ASN A 127 -19.49 -34.41 17.64
N ASN A 128 -20.69 -34.41 18.20
CA ASN A 128 -21.09 -35.39 19.21
C ASN A 128 -22.42 -35.99 18.76
N ARG A 129 -22.36 -37.19 18.19
CA ARG A 129 -23.48 -38.13 18.21
C ARG A 129 -23.26 -39.02 19.42
N ASP A 130 -24.22 -39.10 20.32
CA ASP A 130 -25.06 -40.30 20.46
C ASP A 130 -25.93 -40.25 21.71
N SER A 131 -27.09 -40.91 21.57
CA SER A 131 -27.99 -41.44 22.61
C SER A 131 -29.21 -40.59 23.00
N GLN A 132 -30.36 -40.95 22.38
CA GLN A 132 -31.63 -41.40 23.01
C GLN A 132 -32.12 -40.63 24.25
N GLY A 133 -33.36 -40.19 24.42
CA GLY A 133 -34.65 -40.45 23.81
C GLY A 133 -35.72 -40.06 24.85
N ILE A 134 -36.93 -39.74 24.38
CA ILE A 134 -38.22 -39.75 25.10
C ILE A 134 -38.58 -38.53 26.00
N SER A 135 -39.69 -37.93 25.59
CA SER A 135 -40.53 -36.89 26.24
C SER A 135 -41.23 -37.41 27.49
N LEU A 136 -41.44 -36.54 28.50
CA LEU A 136 -42.72 -36.31 29.22
C LEU A 136 -42.53 -35.31 30.39
N LYS A 137 -43.40 -34.29 30.45
CA LYS A 137 -43.68 -33.40 31.60
C LYS A 137 -44.84 -34.02 32.45
N PRO A 138 -45.34 -33.37 33.53
CA PRO A 138 -44.70 -32.89 34.76
C PRO A 138 -45.51 -33.38 36.01
N ASN A 139 -44.99 -33.25 37.24
CA ASN A 139 -45.89 -33.04 38.40
C ASN A 139 -45.21 -32.50 39.67
N ARG A 140 -45.99 -31.69 40.41
CA ARG A 140 -45.72 -31.04 41.71
C ARG A 140 -45.92 -32.00 42.89
N VAL A 141 -45.28 -31.66 44.04
CA VAL A 141 -45.75 -31.61 45.47
C VAL A 141 -44.46 -31.56 46.34
N ARG A 142 -44.04 -30.45 46.95
CA ARG A 142 -44.37 -29.80 48.26
C ARG A 142 -44.19 -30.71 49.49
N GLU A 143 -43.13 -30.52 50.30
CA GLU A 143 -43.05 -29.93 51.67
C GLU A 143 -41.66 -30.36 52.25
N LYS A 144 -40.96 -29.75 53.23
CA LYS A 144 -41.09 -28.61 54.15
C LYS A 144 -39.70 -28.36 54.81
N ALA A 145 -39.47 -27.12 55.27
CA ALA A 145 -38.62 -26.59 56.38
C ALA A 145 -37.40 -27.40 56.89
N ASP A 146 -36.22 -26.82 57.08
CA ASP A 146 -35.96 -25.90 58.20
C ASP A 146 -35.13 -24.63 57.87
N GLU A 147 -35.55 -23.54 58.51
CA GLU A 147 -34.94 -22.21 58.57
C GLU A 147 -33.82 -22.13 59.61
N CYS A 148 -32.74 -21.42 59.28
CA CYS A 148 -32.15 -20.45 60.21
C CYS A 148 -31.75 -19.20 59.42
N ASN A 149 -32.37 -18.08 59.81
CA ASN A 149 -32.27 -16.75 59.23
C ASN A 149 -31.05 -15.98 59.74
N LEU A 150 -30.42 -15.17 58.86
CA LEU A 150 -30.29 -13.73 59.11
C LEU A 150 -30.03 -12.95 57.80
N THR A 151 -31.08 -12.24 57.32
CA THR A 151 -31.14 -10.82 56.86
C THR A 151 -30.17 -10.31 55.77
N HIS A 152 -30.51 -9.55 54.72
CA HIS A 152 -31.72 -8.91 54.16
C HIS A 152 -31.29 -8.32 52.76
N ILE A 153 -31.83 -8.76 51.60
CA ILE A 153 -32.82 -8.12 50.67
C ILE A 153 -32.40 -6.77 50.00
N PRO A 154 -32.73 -6.45 48.71
CA PRO A 154 -33.57 -7.15 47.71
C PRO A 154 -32.95 -7.45 46.32
N ARG A 155 -33.64 -8.35 45.62
CA ARG A 155 -33.54 -8.71 44.20
C ARG A 155 -34.27 -7.73 43.28
N GLU A 156 -33.81 -7.60 42.04
CA GLU A 156 -34.69 -7.53 40.86
C GLU A 156 -34.11 -8.41 39.73
N ASP A 157 -34.88 -9.43 39.35
CA ASP A 157 -34.73 -10.17 38.09
C ASP A 157 -35.57 -9.46 37.02
N VAL A 158 -34.94 -8.97 35.94
CA VAL A 158 -35.64 -8.80 34.65
C VAL A 158 -34.70 -9.17 33.50
N SER A 159 -35.01 -10.33 32.91
CA SER A 159 -34.84 -10.68 31.49
C SER A 159 -34.46 -9.53 30.56
N ARG A 160 -33.33 -9.67 29.84
CA ARG A 160 -33.31 -9.62 28.38
C ARG A 160 -31.94 -9.97 27.82
N ASN A 161 -31.93 -11.10 27.11
CA ASN A 161 -31.16 -11.28 25.89
C ASN A 161 -31.08 -9.97 25.09
N THR A 162 -29.89 -9.67 24.56
CA THR A 162 -29.53 -8.70 23.51
C THR A 162 -28.47 -7.70 23.96
N GLN A 163 -27.20 -8.12 23.98
CA GLN A 163 -26.08 -7.18 23.75
C GLN A 163 -25.49 -7.44 22.36
N ASN A 164 -26.32 -7.08 21.39
CA ASN A 164 -25.92 -6.79 20.03
C ASN A 164 -24.94 -5.60 20.04
N SER A 165 -23.84 -5.72 19.30
CA SER A 165 -23.12 -4.61 18.66
C SER A 165 -22.95 -3.31 19.46
N GLN A 166 -21.97 -3.27 20.35
CA GLN A 166 -21.17 -2.06 20.55
C GLN A 166 -19.84 -2.18 19.78
N ILE A 167 -19.96 -2.39 18.47
CA ILE A 167 -18.95 -1.87 17.55
C ILE A 167 -19.07 -0.36 17.66
N THR A 168 -18.02 0.25 18.21
CA THR A 168 -17.77 1.69 18.22
C THR A 168 -18.28 2.36 16.94
N LYS A 169 -19.44 3.02 17.03
CA LYS A 169 -19.87 4.04 16.09
C LYS A 169 -18.97 5.28 16.30
N ASN A 170 -17.70 5.17 15.93
CA ASN A 170 -16.92 6.35 15.60
C ASN A 170 -17.33 6.76 14.19
N GLY A 171 -18.48 7.43 14.10
CA GLY A 171 -18.77 8.32 12.99
C GLY A 171 -17.67 9.35 12.96
N HIS A 172 -16.68 9.12 12.10
CA HIS A 172 -15.72 10.16 11.73
C HIS A 172 -16.56 11.28 11.11
N LYS A 173 -16.83 12.33 11.90
CA LYS A 173 -17.25 13.64 11.38
C LYS A 173 -16.30 13.93 10.22
N SER A 174 -16.88 14.12 9.04
CA SER A 174 -16.18 14.55 7.84
C SER A 174 -15.55 15.91 8.15
N SER A 175 -14.31 15.88 8.63
CA SER A 175 -13.40 17.02 8.55
C SER A 175 -13.40 17.49 7.09
N PRO A 176 -13.41 18.81 6.83
CA PRO A 176 -13.48 19.33 5.49
C PRO A 176 -12.18 18.96 4.76
N VAL A 177 -12.24 17.87 3.99
CA VAL A 177 -11.12 17.27 3.23
C VAL A 177 -10.38 18.33 2.40
N ASN A 178 -11.08 19.41 2.01
CA ASN A 178 -10.52 20.52 1.23
C ASN A 178 -9.39 21.27 1.96
N TYR A 179 -9.52 21.54 3.27
CA TYR A 179 -8.48 22.31 3.99
C TYR A 179 -7.23 21.47 4.24
N SER A 180 -7.37 20.17 4.52
CA SER A 180 -6.21 19.27 4.67
C SER A 180 -5.39 19.18 3.37
N PHE A 181 -6.05 19.09 2.21
CA PHE A 181 -5.37 19.08 0.92
C PHE A 181 -4.68 20.41 0.59
N ALA A 182 -5.36 21.54 0.82
CA ALA A 182 -4.78 22.86 0.61
C ALA A 182 -3.53 23.08 1.49
N ILE A 183 -3.59 22.69 2.77
CA ILE A 183 -2.44 22.74 3.68
C ILE A 183 -1.28 21.89 3.17
N ILE A 184 -1.55 20.65 2.72
CA ILE A 184 -0.51 19.77 2.16
C ILE A 184 0.17 20.41 0.95
N VAL A 185 -0.60 20.98 0.02
CA VAL A 185 -0.05 21.66 -1.17
C VAL A 185 0.79 22.87 -0.78
N ILE A 186 0.32 23.69 0.17
CA ILE A 186 1.07 24.83 0.70
C ILE A 186 2.39 24.35 1.33
N VAL A 187 2.35 23.32 2.18
CA VAL A 187 3.55 22.76 2.82
C VAL A 187 4.55 22.24 1.79
N LEU A 188 4.08 21.48 0.78
CA LEU A 188 4.93 21.00 -0.32
C LEU A 188 5.59 22.16 -1.08
N THR A 189 4.83 23.20 -1.38
CA THR A 189 5.32 24.36 -2.14
C THR A 189 6.33 25.17 -1.33
N LEU A 190 6.11 25.33 -0.03
CA LEU A 190 7.02 26.04 0.88
C LEU A 190 8.30 25.24 1.18
N LEU A 191 8.25 23.90 1.14
CA LEU A 191 9.41 23.05 1.36
C LEU A 191 10.47 23.21 0.26
N ILE A 192 10.04 23.33 -1.01
CA ILE A 192 10.95 23.36 -2.18
C ILE A 192 12.00 24.48 -2.07
N PRO A 193 11.64 25.77 -1.86
CA PRO A 193 12.63 26.84 -1.74
C PRO A 193 13.62 26.64 -0.58
N ILE A 194 13.18 26.03 0.52
CA ILE A 194 13.98 25.88 1.74
C ILE A 194 15.20 24.99 1.47
N TYR A 195 15.06 23.88 0.77
CA TYR A 195 16.21 23.02 0.47
C TYR A 195 16.88 23.37 -0.88
N ALA A 196 16.15 23.92 -1.85
CA ALA A 196 16.68 24.23 -3.17
C ALA A 196 17.54 25.50 -3.21
N LYS A 197 17.24 26.53 -2.40
CA LYS A 197 17.96 27.82 -2.44
C LYS A 197 19.02 27.98 -1.35
N ASN A 198 18.94 27.21 -0.26
CA ASN A 198 19.81 27.45 0.90
C ASN A 198 21.07 26.60 0.84
N GLU A 199 22.16 27.16 0.32
CA GLU A 199 23.48 26.52 0.28
C GLU A 199 24.04 26.26 1.69
N ILE A 200 23.64 27.06 2.67
CA ILE A 200 24.10 27.02 4.08
C ILE A 200 23.61 25.75 4.83
N LEU A 201 22.51 25.12 4.40
CA LEU A 201 21.96 23.97 5.12
C LEU A 201 22.89 22.76 5.03
N HIS A 202 23.14 22.12 6.17
CA HIS A 202 23.95 20.90 6.25
C HIS A 202 23.39 19.81 5.31
N PRO A 203 24.24 19.09 4.53
CA PRO A 203 23.78 18.16 3.49
C PRO A 203 22.79 17.10 3.99
N LYS A 204 23.01 16.53 5.18
CA LYS A 204 22.09 15.55 5.77
C LYS A 204 20.73 16.15 6.13
N PHE A 205 20.69 17.43 6.50
CA PHE A 205 19.45 18.12 6.81
C PHE A 205 18.66 18.46 5.54
N LYS A 206 19.35 18.82 4.44
CA LYS A 206 18.71 18.93 3.12
C LYS A 206 18.06 17.60 2.70
N LEU A 207 18.77 16.50 2.88
CA LEU A 207 18.25 15.16 2.57
C LEU A 207 17.05 14.78 3.45
N PHE A 208 17.04 15.22 4.70
CA PHE A 208 15.90 15.06 5.60
C PHE A 208 14.67 15.85 5.14
N LEU A 209 14.83 17.12 4.80
CA LEU A 209 13.75 17.93 4.22
C LEU A 209 13.22 17.32 2.92
N TYR A 210 14.11 16.81 2.10
CA TYR A 210 13.74 16.10 0.88
C TYR A 210 12.94 14.83 1.18
N SER A 211 13.37 14.03 2.17
CA SER A 211 12.61 12.85 2.61
C SER A 211 11.20 13.22 3.09
N LEU A 212 11.05 14.37 3.75
CA LEU A 212 9.74 14.87 4.19
C LEU A 212 8.88 15.28 2.98
N HIS A 213 9.45 16.03 2.04
CA HIS A 213 8.80 16.41 0.78
C HIS A 213 8.27 15.18 0.04
N MET A 214 9.12 14.15 -0.13
CA MET A 214 8.74 12.92 -0.81
C MET A 214 7.63 12.15 -0.09
N TYR A 215 7.72 12.04 1.23
CA TYR A 215 6.69 11.37 2.01
C TYR A 215 5.33 12.07 1.84
N ILE A 216 5.30 13.39 1.98
CA ILE A 216 4.08 14.19 1.83
C ILE A 216 3.57 14.14 0.38
N GLY A 217 4.46 14.21 -0.62
CA GLY A 217 4.11 14.15 -2.03
C GLY A 217 3.52 12.79 -2.42
N LEU A 218 4.11 11.69 -1.93
CA LEU A 218 3.58 10.35 -2.14
C LEU A 218 2.19 10.18 -1.49
N GLU A 219 2.03 10.67 -0.26
CA GLU A 219 0.73 10.67 0.43
C GLU A 219 -0.30 11.50 -0.35
N PHE A 220 0.07 12.68 -0.85
CA PHE A 220 -0.79 13.54 -1.66
C PHE A 220 -1.26 12.88 -2.96
N ILE A 221 -0.34 12.27 -3.73
CA ILE A 221 -0.66 11.61 -5.00
C ILE A 221 -1.60 10.44 -4.76
N LEU A 222 -1.27 9.56 -3.80
CA LEU A 222 -2.09 8.39 -3.49
C LEU A 222 -3.47 8.77 -2.91
N ALA A 223 -3.54 9.81 -2.08
CA ALA A 223 -4.79 10.33 -1.56
C ALA A 223 -5.65 10.97 -2.66
N SER A 224 -5.04 11.69 -3.61
CA SER A 224 -5.73 12.28 -4.77
C SER A 224 -6.37 11.20 -5.65
N ILE A 225 -5.61 10.16 -5.99
CA ILE A 225 -6.14 9.00 -6.74
C ILE A 225 -7.28 8.34 -5.97
N SER A 226 -7.11 8.16 -4.66
CA SER A 226 -8.15 7.57 -3.79
C SER A 226 -9.43 8.40 -3.76
N LEU A 227 -9.31 9.73 -3.67
CA LEU A 227 -10.45 10.64 -3.68
C LEU A 227 -11.19 10.58 -5.03
N LEU A 228 -10.45 10.58 -6.13
CA LEU A 228 -11.01 10.45 -7.47
C LEU A 228 -11.82 9.15 -7.60
N VAL A 229 -11.23 8.03 -7.19
CA VAL A 229 -11.91 6.72 -7.18
C VAL A 229 -13.16 6.72 -6.31
N ARG A 230 -13.09 7.28 -5.10
CA ARG A 230 -14.25 7.37 -4.19
C ARG A 230 -15.41 8.10 -4.85
N LYS A 231 -15.13 9.19 -5.57
CA LYS A 231 -16.13 9.96 -6.31
C LYS A 231 -16.70 9.18 -7.49
N LEU A 232 -15.86 8.47 -8.25
CA LEU A 232 -16.29 7.73 -9.45
C LEU A 232 -17.03 6.42 -9.13
N LEU A 233 -16.63 5.70 -8.08
CA LEU A 233 -17.15 4.36 -7.76
C LEU A 233 -18.00 4.30 -6.48
N GLY A 234 -18.03 5.35 -5.67
CA GLY A 234 -18.78 5.37 -4.41
C GLY A 234 -18.25 4.42 -3.33
N ILE A 235 -17.07 3.82 -3.52
CA ILE A 235 -16.51 2.83 -2.58
C ILE A 235 -15.63 3.52 -1.53
N LYS A 236 -15.76 3.10 -0.27
CA LYS A 236 -14.81 3.47 0.79
C LYS A 236 -13.46 2.79 0.54
N LEU A 237 -12.37 3.55 0.53
CA LEU A 237 -11.01 3.00 0.39
C LEU A 237 -10.30 2.97 1.74
N GLU A 238 -9.43 2.00 1.94
CA GLU A 238 -8.48 2.08 3.05
C GLU A 238 -7.39 3.11 2.78
N PRO A 239 -6.89 3.79 3.82
CA PRO A 239 -5.74 4.67 3.68
C PRO A 239 -4.48 3.85 3.33
N GLN A 240 -3.61 4.42 2.49
CA GLN A 240 -2.36 3.77 2.08
C GLN A 240 -1.32 3.74 3.21
N PHE A 241 -1.35 4.75 4.08
CA PHE A 241 -0.49 4.88 5.25
C PHE A 241 -1.33 4.89 6.52
N ASN A 242 -0.84 4.25 7.57
CA ASN A 242 -1.48 4.24 8.89
C ASN A 242 -0.51 4.75 9.96
N LYS A 243 -0.35 6.09 10.00
CA LYS A 243 0.49 6.82 10.96
C LYS A 243 1.86 6.12 11.17
N PRO A 244 2.70 6.05 10.11
CA PRO A 244 3.96 5.29 10.13
C PRO A 244 4.93 5.73 11.22
N TYR A 245 4.91 7.02 11.56
CA TYR A 245 5.69 7.60 12.65
C TYR A 245 5.31 7.12 14.05
N LEU A 246 4.24 6.33 14.23
CA LEU A 246 3.86 5.74 15.53
C LEU A 246 4.33 4.27 15.69
N CYS A 247 5.21 3.79 14.82
CA CYS A 247 5.72 2.43 14.85
C CYS A 247 6.58 2.15 16.09
N THR A 248 6.40 0.97 16.70
CA THR A 248 7.20 0.53 17.85
C THR A 248 8.16 -0.61 17.52
N SER A 249 8.15 -1.06 16.27
CA SER A 249 9.04 -2.12 15.76
C SER A 249 9.06 -2.10 14.25
N LEU A 250 10.07 -2.72 13.62
CA LEU A 250 10.16 -2.82 12.16
C LEU A 250 8.98 -3.63 11.61
N GLN A 251 8.54 -4.65 12.36
CA GLN A 251 7.39 -5.45 11.99
C GLN A 251 6.10 -4.62 11.96
N ASP A 252 5.93 -3.71 12.91
CA ASP A 252 4.78 -2.80 12.96
C ASP A 252 4.85 -1.76 11.84
N PHE A 253 6.03 -1.20 11.59
CA PHE A 253 6.26 -0.24 10.50
C PHE A 253 5.91 -0.83 9.13
N TRP A 254 6.62 -1.89 8.71
CA TRP A 254 6.47 -2.46 7.37
C TRP A 254 5.20 -3.28 7.20
N GLY A 255 4.70 -3.92 8.27
CA GLY A 255 3.55 -4.80 8.18
C GLY A 255 2.19 -4.10 8.28
N LYS A 256 2.10 -2.98 9.01
CA LYS A 256 0.81 -2.40 9.42
C LYS A 256 0.67 -0.90 9.23
N ARG A 257 1.74 -0.19 8.85
CA ARG A 257 1.72 1.27 8.82
C ARG A 257 2.25 1.90 7.54
N TRP A 258 3.30 1.31 6.97
CA TRP A 258 3.91 1.79 5.74
C TRP A 258 3.32 1.08 4.52
N ASN A 259 2.84 1.86 3.54
CA ASN A 259 2.36 1.42 2.23
C ASN A 259 1.62 0.06 2.25
N LEU A 260 0.41 0.07 2.81
CA LEU A 260 -0.40 -1.13 3.02
C LEU A 260 -0.72 -1.87 1.72
N MET A 261 -0.77 -1.16 0.59
CA MET A 261 -1.03 -1.74 -0.72
C MET A 261 0.12 -2.66 -1.16
N VAL A 262 1.37 -2.22 -0.98
CA VAL A 262 2.55 -3.04 -1.33
C VAL A 262 2.60 -4.29 -0.46
N ASN A 263 2.35 -4.17 0.84
CA ASN A 263 2.31 -5.34 1.73
C ASN A 263 1.20 -6.34 1.31
N GLN A 264 0.00 -5.85 0.98
CA GLN A 264 -1.12 -6.70 0.54
C GLN A 264 -0.86 -7.44 -0.78
N ILE A 265 0.04 -6.93 -1.61
CA ILE A 265 0.40 -7.55 -2.88
C ILE A 265 1.58 -8.50 -2.68
N LEU A 266 2.63 -8.07 -1.96
CA LEU A 266 3.82 -8.87 -1.73
C LEU A 266 3.56 -10.08 -0.82
N HIS A 267 2.68 -9.95 0.16
CA HIS A 267 2.38 -11.03 1.10
C HIS A 267 1.86 -12.31 0.40
N PRO A 268 0.78 -12.27 -0.40
CA PRO A 268 0.30 -13.45 -1.12
C PRO A 268 1.17 -13.84 -2.33
N THR A 269 1.93 -12.90 -2.89
CA THR A 269 2.76 -13.15 -4.10
C THR A 269 4.10 -13.79 -3.76
N ILE A 270 4.76 -13.34 -2.70
CA ILE A 270 6.12 -13.75 -2.34
C ILE A 270 6.17 -14.40 -0.96
N TYR A 271 5.68 -13.72 0.07
CA TYR A 271 5.82 -14.19 1.45
C TYR A 271 5.16 -15.56 1.68
N GLU A 272 3.87 -15.71 1.37
CA GLU A 272 3.13 -16.96 1.56
C GLU A 272 3.74 -18.15 0.77
N PRO A 273 4.02 -18.03 -0.54
CA PRO A 273 4.68 -19.11 -1.27
C PRO A 273 6.03 -19.52 -0.66
N VAL A 274 6.87 -18.54 -0.28
CA VAL A 274 8.18 -18.82 0.30
C VAL A 274 8.05 -19.46 1.68
N VAL A 275 7.09 -19.04 2.52
CA VAL A 275 6.78 -19.73 3.79
C VAL A 275 6.38 -21.18 3.54
N ASN A 276 5.49 -21.43 2.57
CA ASN A 276 5.00 -22.77 2.28
C ASN A 276 6.12 -23.72 1.82
N VAL A 277 7.01 -23.24 0.95
CA VAL A 277 8.18 -24.01 0.50
C VAL A 277 9.16 -24.20 1.65
N SER A 278 9.51 -23.13 2.36
CA SER A 278 10.50 -23.17 3.45
C SER A 278 10.05 -23.99 4.65
N THR A 279 8.73 -24.12 4.87
CA THR A 279 8.17 -24.97 5.92
C THR A 279 8.56 -26.43 5.74
N ARG A 280 8.71 -26.90 4.49
CA ARG A 280 9.12 -28.27 4.18
C ARG A 280 10.59 -28.53 4.48
N VAL A 281 11.42 -27.49 4.47
CA VAL A 281 12.89 -27.59 4.57
C VAL A 281 13.40 -27.25 5.99
N ILE A 282 12.91 -26.16 6.58
CA ILE A 282 13.44 -25.59 7.85
C ILE A 282 12.39 -25.62 8.97
N GLY A 283 11.19 -26.15 8.68
CA GLY A 283 10.08 -26.25 9.62
C GLY A 283 9.28 -24.97 9.82
N ARG A 284 8.04 -25.12 10.31
CA ARG A 284 7.06 -24.03 10.47
C ARG A 284 7.57 -22.86 11.32
N LYS A 285 8.41 -23.15 12.32
CA LYS A 285 8.92 -22.14 13.25
C LYS A 285 9.82 -21.12 12.54
N TRP A 286 10.66 -21.56 11.61
CA TRP A 286 11.70 -20.74 10.98
C TRP A 286 11.39 -20.36 9.54
N ALA A 287 10.41 -21.01 8.90
CA ALA A 287 9.95 -20.68 7.55
C ALA A 287 9.63 -19.20 7.28
N PRO A 288 9.15 -18.38 8.25
CA PRO A 288 8.97 -16.95 8.03
C PRO A 288 10.25 -16.15 7.74
N LEU A 289 11.43 -16.61 8.18
CA LEU A 289 12.67 -15.85 8.02
C LEU A 289 13.11 -15.71 6.56
N PRO A 290 13.29 -16.79 5.78
CA PRO A 290 13.59 -16.67 4.36
C PRO A 290 12.48 -15.93 3.60
N ALA A 291 11.21 -16.10 4.00
CA ALA A 291 10.10 -15.37 3.39
C ALA A 291 10.18 -13.86 3.59
N ILE A 292 10.60 -13.38 4.77
CA ILE A 292 10.85 -11.96 5.01
C ILE A 292 11.96 -11.47 4.09
N ILE A 293 13.11 -12.14 4.07
CA ILE A 293 14.28 -11.71 3.27
C ILE A 293 13.92 -11.68 1.78
N SER A 294 13.28 -12.73 1.25
CA SER A 294 12.84 -12.78 -0.15
C SER A 294 11.83 -11.69 -0.48
N THR A 295 10.90 -11.37 0.43
CA THR A 295 9.91 -10.30 0.22
C THR A 295 10.58 -8.94 0.12
N PHE A 296 11.55 -8.66 0.98
CA PHE A 296 12.32 -7.41 0.93
C PHE A 296 13.25 -7.34 -0.28
N ALA A 297 13.85 -8.46 -0.70
CA ALA A 297 14.64 -8.52 -1.92
C ALA A 297 13.81 -8.17 -3.17
N VAL A 298 12.62 -8.76 -3.30
CA VAL A 298 11.69 -8.43 -4.41
C VAL A 298 11.23 -6.97 -4.32
N SER A 299 10.94 -6.47 -3.12
CA SER A 299 10.63 -5.04 -2.93
C SER A 299 11.78 -4.14 -3.39
N GLY A 300 13.03 -4.48 -3.07
CA GLY A 300 14.21 -3.76 -3.51
C GLY A 300 14.37 -3.75 -5.03
N LEU A 301 14.17 -4.90 -5.70
CA LEU A 301 14.21 -5.00 -7.16
C LEU A 301 13.16 -4.09 -7.82
N MET A 302 11.95 -4.06 -7.26
CA MET A 302 10.89 -3.21 -7.78
C MET A 302 11.17 -1.72 -7.59
N HIS A 303 11.83 -1.33 -6.50
CA HIS A 303 12.26 0.07 -6.32
C HIS A 303 13.39 0.44 -7.28
N GLU A 304 14.34 -0.46 -7.53
CA GLU A 304 15.38 -0.25 -8.53
C GLU A 304 14.77 -0.05 -9.92
N LEU A 305 13.76 -0.86 -10.26
CA LEU A 305 12.99 -0.71 -11.50
C LEU A 305 12.23 0.62 -11.58
N VAL A 306 11.60 1.06 -10.48
CA VAL A 306 10.94 2.38 -10.41
C VAL A 306 11.95 3.51 -10.59
N PHE A 307 13.12 3.40 -9.95
CA PHE A 307 14.19 4.39 -10.11
C PHE A 307 14.72 4.40 -11.54
N TYR A 308 14.74 3.27 -12.23
CA TYR A 308 15.05 3.24 -13.66
C TYR A 308 14.06 4.05 -14.49
N TYR A 309 12.76 3.84 -14.28
CA TYR A 309 11.76 4.61 -15.01
C TYR A 309 11.89 6.12 -14.78
N VAL A 310 12.20 6.54 -13.54
CA VAL A 310 12.30 7.96 -13.19
C VAL A 310 13.65 8.59 -13.59
N LYS A 311 14.75 7.85 -13.52
CA LYS A 311 16.10 8.33 -13.91
C LYS A 311 16.17 8.67 -15.40
N ARG A 312 15.43 7.95 -16.24
CA ARG A 312 15.53 8.10 -17.71
C ARG A 312 15.23 9.50 -18.21
N GLU A 313 16.06 9.96 -19.13
CA GLU A 313 15.91 11.28 -19.76
C GLU A 313 15.35 11.17 -21.17
N LYS A 314 15.65 10.08 -21.88
CA LYS A 314 15.13 9.83 -23.22
C LYS A 314 14.13 8.69 -23.21
N ARG A 315 13.26 8.69 -24.22
CA ARG A 315 12.28 7.62 -24.46
C ARG A 315 12.90 6.36 -25.09
N THR A 316 14.17 6.40 -25.48
CA THR A 316 14.92 5.25 -25.99
C THR A 316 15.46 4.38 -24.86
N PHE A 317 15.88 3.16 -25.19
CA PHE A 317 16.56 2.29 -24.22
C PHE A 317 17.89 2.94 -23.82
N GLU A 318 18.13 3.06 -22.52
CA GLU A 318 19.37 3.60 -21.95
C GLU A 318 20.01 2.48 -21.12
N ALA A 319 21.34 2.36 -21.19
CA ALA A 319 22.06 1.38 -20.39
C ALA A 319 21.81 1.67 -18.90
N TRP A 320 21.32 0.66 -18.16
CA TRP A 320 20.99 0.84 -16.75
C TRP A 320 22.25 0.80 -15.89
N GLU A 321 22.47 1.87 -15.12
CA GLU A 321 23.46 1.92 -14.05
C GLU A 321 22.73 1.72 -12.71
N PRO A 322 22.61 0.47 -12.23
CA PRO A 322 21.94 0.19 -10.97
C PRO A 322 22.68 0.86 -9.81
N SER A 323 21.93 1.62 -9.01
CA SER A 323 22.45 2.27 -7.81
C SER A 323 22.73 1.27 -6.70
N TRP A 324 21.99 0.14 -6.67
CA TRP A 324 21.97 -0.90 -5.63
C TRP A 324 21.78 -0.42 -4.19
N ASP A 325 21.89 0.88 -3.88
CA ASP A 325 21.74 1.39 -2.52
C ASP A 325 20.30 1.17 -2.01
N SER A 326 19.31 1.31 -2.89
CA SER A 326 17.91 0.98 -2.60
C SER A 326 17.74 -0.51 -2.26
N MET A 327 18.40 -1.39 -3.02
CA MET A 327 18.43 -2.82 -2.72
C MET A 327 19.05 -3.08 -1.34
N CYS A 328 20.19 -2.47 -1.05
CA CYS A 328 20.86 -2.57 0.24
C CYS A 328 19.96 -2.10 1.38
N PHE A 329 19.22 -1.00 1.21
CA PHE A 329 18.24 -0.52 2.17
C PHE A 329 17.18 -1.59 2.48
N PHE A 330 16.51 -2.13 1.47
CA PHE A 330 15.48 -3.14 1.70
C PHE A 330 16.04 -4.44 2.29
N LEU A 331 17.19 -4.93 1.79
CA LEU A 331 17.81 -6.13 2.34
C LEU A 331 18.21 -5.95 3.81
N LEU A 332 18.81 -4.81 4.16
CA LEU A 332 19.14 -4.48 5.56
C LEU A 332 17.88 -4.52 6.43
N HIS A 333 16.81 -3.86 6.00
CA HIS A 333 15.53 -3.89 6.73
C HIS A 333 14.92 -5.29 6.81
N GLY A 334 15.04 -6.11 5.76
CA GLY A 334 14.57 -7.49 5.74
C GLY A 334 15.33 -8.37 6.74
N VAL A 335 16.66 -8.25 6.80
CA VAL A 335 17.51 -8.96 7.77
C VAL A 335 17.20 -8.49 9.19
N CYS A 336 17.15 -7.18 9.44
CA CYS A 336 16.82 -6.64 10.77
C CYS A 336 15.43 -7.10 11.23
N LEU A 337 14.44 -7.13 10.34
CA LEU A 337 13.11 -7.64 10.64
C LEU A 337 13.12 -9.16 10.91
N ALA A 338 13.87 -9.94 10.14
CA ALA A 338 14.02 -11.37 10.39
C ALA A 338 14.68 -11.64 11.75
N ILE A 339 15.69 -10.86 12.14
CA ILE A 339 16.31 -10.90 13.48
C ILE A 339 15.27 -10.54 14.55
N GLU A 340 14.52 -9.45 14.37
CA GLU A 340 13.47 -9.03 15.31
C GLU A 340 12.42 -10.13 15.53
N VAL A 341 11.96 -10.77 14.45
CA VAL A 341 11.02 -11.89 14.50
C VAL A 341 11.64 -13.12 15.19
N SER A 342 12.92 -13.41 14.93
CA SER A 342 13.64 -14.51 15.58
C SER A 342 13.76 -14.29 17.09
N VAL A 343 14.19 -13.11 17.50
CA VAL A 343 14.31 -12.71 18.92
C VAL A 343 12.96 -12.81 19.62
N LYS A 344 11.89 -12.26 19.02
CA LYS A 344 10.51 -12.38 19.55
C LYS A 344 10.08 -13.83 19.74
N LYS A 345 10.42 -14.72 18.80
CA LYS A 345 10.09 -16.16 18.88
C LYS A 345 10.90 -16.89 19.94
N VAL A 346 12.20 -16.61 20.08
CA VAL A 346 13.07 -17.24 21.09
C VAL A 346 12.68 -16.80 22.50
N LEU A 347 12.42 -15.51 22.68
CA LEU A 347 12.02 -14.94 23.98
C LEU A 347 10.56 -15.25 24.35
N LYS A 348 9.77 -15.90 23.48
CA LYS A 348 8.35 -16.25 23.67
C LYS A 348 7.50 -15.08 24.20
N GLY A 349 7.86 -13.85 23.84
CA GLY A 349 7.18 -12.63 24.32
C GLY A 349 7.38 -12.28 25.79
N LYS A 350 8.29 -12.96 26.52
CA LYS A 350 8.61 -12.69 27.93
C LYS A 350 9.32 -11.35 28.12
N TRP A 351 10.08 -10.92 27.12
CA TRP A 351 10.77 -9.63 27.11
C TRP A 351 10.17 -8.76 26.02
N LYS A 352 9.57 -7.64 26.43
CA LYS A 352 9.06 -6.59 25.53
C LYS A 352 9.70 -5.28 25.94
N LEU A 353 10.36 -4.63 24.99
CA LEU A 353 10.91 -3.31 25.23
C LEU A 353 9.75 -2.33 25.54
N PRO A 354 9.89 -1.44 26.55
CA PRO A 354 8.91 -0.40 26.80
C PRO A 354 8.64 0.43 25.55
N ARG A 355 7.38 0.83 25.36
CA ARG A 355 6.95 1.59 24.18
C ARG A 355 7.74 2.88 23.98
N LEU A 356 8.09 3.56 25.08
CA LEU A 356 8.84 4.80 25.07
C LEU A 356 10.27 4.64 24.55
N VAL A 357 10.84 3.44 24.61
CA VAL A 357 12.19 3.14 24.11
C VAL A 357 12.14 2.56 22.70
N SER A 358 11.20 1.64 22.45
CA SER A 358 11.10 0.98 21.14
C SER A 358 10.61 1.91 20.03
N TRP A 359 9.73 2.85 20.36
CA TRP A 359 9.23 3.86 19.42
C TRP A 359 10.35 4.74 18.83
N PRO A 360 11.13 5.50 19.63
CA PRO A 360 12.17 6.36 19.08
C PRO A 360 13.28 5.54 18.42
N LEU A 361 13.64 4.38 18.98
CA LEU A 361 14.64 3.49 18.39
C LEU A 361 14.25 3.06 16.97
N THR A 362 12.99 2.65 16.78
CA THR A 362 12.51 2.22 15.45
C THR A 362 12.46 3.39 14.47
N VAL A 363 11.93 4.53 14.89
CA VAL A 363 11.79 5.71 14.03
C VAL A 363 13.16 6.25 13.62
N VAL A 364 14.09 6.40 14.57
CA VAL A 364 15.46 6.85 14.30
C VAL A 364 16.17 5.87 13.38
N PHE A 365 16.05 4.56 13.62
CA PHE A 365 16.64 3.55 12.74
C PHE A 365 16.13 3.69 11.30
N VAL A 366 14.80 3.74 11.10
CA VAL A 366 14.18 3.86 9.76
C VAL A 366 14.60 5.15 9.06
N ILE A 367 14.57 6.29 9.76
CA ILE A 367 14.96 7.58 9.17
C ILE A 367 16.45 7.57 8.84
N TYR A 368 17.30 7.09 9.74
CA TYR A 368 18.74 7.06 9.54
C TYR A 368 19.15 6.18 8.36
N THR A 369 18.62 4.95 8.27
CA THR A 369 18.90 4.05 7.14
C THR A 369 18.33 4.59 5.83
N ALA A 370 17.16 5.25 5.86
CA ALA A 370 16.59 5.89 4.68
C ALA A 370 17.50 7.03 4.17
N LEU A 371 17.97 7.91 5.07
CA LEU A 371 18.89 8.99 4.72
C LEU A 371 20.25 8.47 4.22
N LEU A 372 20.69 7.30 4.69
CA LEU A 372 21.97 6.74 4.30
C LEU A 372 21.94 6.01 2.95
N LEU A 373 20.88 5.24 2.68
CA LEU A 373 20.85 4.29 1.57
C LEU A 373 19.76 4.59 0.55
N PHE A 374 18.57 4.97 1.00
CA PHE A 374 17.42 5.14 0.10
C PHE A 374 17.41 6.52 -0.60
N LEU A 375 17.60 7.58 0.18
CA LEU A 375 17.55 8.94 -0.34
C LEU A 375 18.72 9.27 -1.28
N PRO A 376 19.96 8.83 -1.03
CA PRO A 376 21.04 9.04 -1.99
C PRO A 376 20.79 8.36 -3.35
N ALA A 377 20.14 7.19 -3.38
CA ALA A 377 19.72 6.56 -4.64
C ALA A 377 18.71 7.42 -5.42
N LEU A 378 17.77 8.06 -4.70
CA LEU A 378 16.85 9.03 -5.28
C LEU A 378 17.55 10.29 -5.79
N VAL A 379 18.56 10.79 -5.08
CA VAL A 379 19.38 11.93 -5.55
C VAL A 379 20.07 11.57 -6.87
N ARG A 380 20.71 10.39 -6.95
CA ARG A 380 21.42 9.93 -8.16
C ARG A 380 20.52 9.70 -9.38
N SER A 381 19.21 9.61 -9.19
CA SER A 381 18.25 9.51 -10.30
C SER A 381 17.77 10.88 -10.81
N HIS A 382 18.34 11.98 -10.32
CA HIS A 382 18.02 13.35 -10.72
C HIS A 382 16.53 13.69 -10.59
N VAL A 383 15.80 12.94 -9.75
CA VAL A 383 14.34 13.11 -9.56
C VAL A 383 14.03 14.55 -9.15
N PHE A 384 14.90 15.15 -8.34
CA PHE A 384 14.62 16.44 -7.69
C PHE A 384 14.78 17.58 -8.70
N GLU A 385 15.84 17.52 -9.49
CA GLU A 385 16.12 18.48 -10.54
C GLU A 385 15.01 18.45 -11.59
N LYS A 386 14.55 17.26 -11.95
CA LYS A 386 13.42 17.07 -12.87
C LYS A 386 12.11 17.60 -12.27
N GLU A 387 11.82 17.28 -11.01
CA GLU A 387 10.63 17.77 -10.30
C GLU A 387 10.58 19.30 -10.27
N ILE A 388 11.67 19.95 -9.85
CA ILE A 388 11.77 21.41 -9.82
C ILE A 388 11.63 22.00 -11.22
N LYS A 389 12.23 21.37 -12.24
CA LYS A 389 12.12 21.81 -13.64
C LYS A 389 10.69 21.73 -14.15
N GLU A 390 9.97 20.65 -13.86
CA GLU A 390 8.56 20.46 -14.23
C GLU A 390 7.67 21.48 -13.53
N LEU A 391 7.85 21.68 -12.22
CA LEU A 391 7.05 22.65 -11.47
C LEU A 391 7.30 24.09 -11.95
N ASN A 392 8.56 24.46 -12.20
CA ASN A 392 8.90 25.77 -12.74
C ASN A 392 8.29 26.00 -14.12
N ALA A 393 8.24 24.97 -14.98
CA ALA A 393 7.59 25.07 -16.28
C ALA A 393 6.08 25.33 -16.17
N ILE A 394 5.42 24.68 -15.21
CA ILE A 394 3.99 24.89 -14.92
C ILE A 394 3.74 26.32 -14.41
N VAL A 395 4.57 26.81 -13.48
CA VAL A 395 4.45 28.17 -12.93
C VAL A 395 4.70 29.22 -14.02
N GLU A 396 5.76 29.05 -14.81
CA GLU A 396 6.11 29.95 -15.92
C GLU A 396 4.96 30.02 -16.95
N PHE A 397 4.35 28.88 -17.28
CA PHE A 397 3.16 28.82 -18.12
C PHE A 397 1.95 29.53 -17.52
N GLY A 398 1.66 29.30 -16.23
CA GLY A 398 0.55 29.95 -15.54
C GLY A 398 0.69 31.47 -15.49
N MET A 399 1.92 31.97 -15.27
CA MET A 399 2.22 33.40 -15.28
C MET A 399 2.09 34.01 -16.67
N ASP A 400 2.51 33.30 -17.73
CA ASP A 400 2.34 33.75 -19.11
C ASP A 400 0.85 33.79 -19.52
N LEU A 401 0.06 32.79 -19.12
CA LEU A 401 -1.38 32.77 -19.34
C LEU A 401 -2.06 33.94 -18.63
N TYR A 402 -1.70 34.19 -17.37
CA TYR A 402 -2.20 35.30 -16.58
C TYR A 402 -1.80 36.65 -17.19
N GLY A 403 -0.53 36.83 -17.54
CA GLY A 403 -0.03 38.04 -18.18
C GLY A 403 -0.71 38.32 -19.52
N ASN A 404 -0.87 37.31 -20.37
CA ASN A 404 -1.55 37.45 -21.66
C ASN A 404 -3.06 37.70 -21.54
N TYR A 405 -3.69 37.27 -20.45
CA TYR A 405 -5.12 37.48 -20.20
C TYR A 405 -5.42 38.82 -19.49
N PHE A 406 -4.55 39.28 -18.59
CA PHE A 406 -4.77 40.47 -17.77
C PHE A 406 -3.99 41.73 -18.22
N LEU A 407 -2.87 41.62 -18.94
CA LEU A 407 -2.12 42.78 -19.46
C LEU A 407 -2.50 43.15 -20.90
N LYS A 408 -3.38 42.37 -21.53
CA LYS A 408 -3.87 42.59 -22.90
C LYS A 408 -5.31 43.09 -22.94
N LYS A 409 -5.87 43.42 -21.77
CA LYS A 409 -7.15 44.08 -21.56
C LYS A 409 -6.87 45.39 -20.83
#